data_AF-A0AAD1XL89-F1
#
_entry.id   AF-A0AAD1XL89-F1
#
_cell.length_a   1.000
_cell.length_b   1.000
_cell.length_c   1.000
_cell.angle_alpha   90.00
_cell.angle_beta   90.00
_cell.angle_gamma   90.00
#
_symmetry.space_group_name_H-M   'P 1'
#
loop_
_entity.id
_entity.type
_entity.pdbx_description
1 polymer ?
#
loop_
_entity_poly.entity_id
_entity_poly.type
_entity_poly.pdbx_seq_one_letter_code
_entity_poly.pdbx_strand_id
1 'polypeptide(L)'
;MHSAIRKDTIKLVKDGEGKYYFSFQFDSTYNCTITIFVCCQELKNANNIPLHFVTAPDLPCPNQYKFSAGIGQDFPPKVNILNPTAYKELDLTEAKDDYFPVVLMIETDYPEDYKGKAKKSCQIIYGSFILEGSDYSFHCLKAKFLFNNRMFDLGEIFGIEGGTANLINDTNKLCVICFTNDKDTVVLPCRHMCLCMECSQIVRRQSNNCPICRTKVSTFIQIKDENAPNPESNEPKSLMRKATNDESEEEEESEEEVEESKNAHRVDEPDLEA
;
A
#
# COMPACT_ATOMS: atom_id res chain seq x y z
N MET A 1 2.16 3.93 -4.29
CA MET A 1 2.91 3.01 -5.17
C MET A 1 2.88 3.62 -6.56
N HIS A 2 4.03 3.80 -7.23
CA HIS A 2 4.05 4.52 -8.52
C HIS A 2 3.78 3.61 -9.72
N SER A 3 4.15 2.33 -9.62
CA SER A 3 3.80 1.30 -10.62
C SER A 3 3.25 0.08 -9.89
N ALA A 4 2.14 -0.46 -10.37
CA ALA A 4 1.41 -1.56 -9.72
C ALA A 4 0.73 -2.47 -10.76
N ILE A 5 0.93 -3.79 -10.65
CA ILE A 5 0.08 -4.81 -11.26
C ILE A 5 -1.21 -4.93 -10.45
N ARG A 6 -2.35 -4.91 -11.14
CA ARG A 6 -3.68 -5.12 -10.56
C ARG A 6 -3.88 -6.61 -10.30
N LYS A 7 -3.68 -7.00 -9.04
CA LYS A 7 -3.64 -8.41 -8.62
C LYS A 7 -4.88 -9.22 -9.04
N ASP A 8 -6.06 -8.62 -8.94
CA ASP A 8 -7.37 -9.18 -9.28
C ASP A 8 -7.55 -9.47 -10.78
N THR A 9 -6.72 -8.85 -11.62
CA THR A 9 -6.77 -9.04 -13.08
C THR A 9 -5.84 -10.14 -13.59
N ILE A 10 -4.99 -10.70 -12.72
CA ILE A 10 -3.98 -11.68 -13.12
C ILE A 10 -4.61 -13.01 -13.51
N LYS A 11 -4.33 -13.43 -14.74
CA LYS A 11 -4.75 -14.69 -15.32
C LYS A 11 -3.58 -15.38 -16.01
N LEU A 12 -3.55 -16.70 -15.90
CA LEU A 12 -2.74 -17.55 -16.74
C LEU A 12 -3.63 -18.09 -17.86
N VAL A 13 -3.26 -17.86 -19.11
CA VAL A 13 -4.07 -18.22 -20.27
C VAL A 13 -3.32 -19.26 -21.09
N LYS A 14 -3.99 -20.39 -21.38
CA LYS A 14 -3.48 -21.43 -22.28
C LYS A 14 -3.71 -21.02 -23.73
N ASP A 15 -2.70 -21.17 -24.58
CA ASP A 15 -2.82 -20.97 -26.02
C ASP A 15 -3.23 -22.27 -26.75
N GLY A 16 -3.45 -22.16 -28.06
CA GLY A 16 -3.85 -23.29 -28.90
C GLY A 16 -2.78 -24.37 -29.08
N GLU A 17 -1.54 -24.12 -28.67
CA GLU A 17 -0.41 -25.05 -28.75
C GLU A 17 -0.11 -25.73 -27.40
N GLY A 18 -0.91 -25.45 -26.36
CA GLY A 18 -0.69 -25.97 -25.01
C GLY A 18 0.38 -25.24 -24.20
N LYS A 19 0.86 -24.08 -24.70
CA LYS A 19 1.72 -23.17 -23.94
C LYS A 19 0.85 -22.18 -23.18
N TYR A 20 1.46 -21.43 -22.27
CA TYR A 20 0.75 -20.48 -21.41
C TYR A 20 1.36 -19.09 -21.51
N TYR A 21 0.59 -18.06 -21.18
CA TYR A 21 1.09 -16.69 -21.00
C TYR A 21 0.28 -15.98 -19.92
N PHE A 22 0.85 -14.91 -19.37
CA PHE A 22 0.17 -14.12 -18.34
C PHE A 22 -0.60 -12.98 -19.01
N SER A 23 -1.79 -12.71 -18.51
CA SER A 23 -2.61 -11.56 -18.87
C SER A 23 -3.03 -10.86 -17.59
N PHE A 24 -2.79 -9.55 -17.50
CA PHE A 24 -3.13 -8.72 -16.36
C PHE A 24 -3.11 -7.25 -16.78
N GLN A 25 -3.75 -6.41 -15.97
CA GLN A 25 -3.64 -4.97 -16.04
C GLN A 25 -2.61 -4.43 -15.06
N PHE A 26 -2.04 -3.29 -15.39
CA PHE A 26 -1.14 -2.56 -14.52
C PHE A 26 -1.33 -1.04 -14.68
N ASP A 27 -0.95 -0.33 -13.64
CA ASP A 27 -0.96 1.12 -13.55
C ASP A 27 0.47 1.60 -13.35
N SER A 28 0.88 2.65 -14.04
CA SER A 28 2.14 3.33 -13.76
C SER A 28 2.09 4.82 -14.01
N THR A 29 2.60 5.61 -13.07
CA THR A 29 2.74 7.07 -13.21
C THR A 29 4.03 7.49 -13.90
N TYR A 30 4.99 6.56 -14.05
CA TYR A 30 6.26 6.78 -14.75
C TYR A 30 6.48 5.65 -15.75
N ASN A 31 7.62 5.63 -16.43
CA ASN A 31 8.00 4.43 -17.15
C ASN A 31 8.20 3.28 -16.15
N CYS A 32 7.97 2.05 -16.59
CA CYS A 32 8.14 0.89 -15.73
C CYS A 32 8.67 -0.31 -16.50
N THR A 33 9.36 -1.18 -15.77
CA THR A 33 9.85 -2.47 -16.25
C THR A 33 9.14 -3.60 -15.51
N ILE A 34 8.50 -4.49 -16.27
CA ILE A 34 7.87 -5.69 -15.76
C ILE A 34 8.76 -6.90 -16.06
N THR A 35 8.98 -7.75 -15.08
CA THR A 35 9.77 -8.98 -15.21
C THR A 35 8.99 -10.16 -14.65
N ILE A 36 8.97 -11.27 -15.39
CA ILE A 36 8.32 -12.51 -14.99
C ILE A 36 9.41 -13.56 -14.81
N PHE A 37 9.57 -14.02 -13.58
CA PHE A 37 10.49 -15.11 -13.23
C PHE A 37 9.70 -16.39 -13.06
N VAL A 38 10.20 -17.49 -13.61
CA VAL A 38 9.62 -18.83 -13.47
C VAL A 38 10.67 -19.72 -12.85
N CYS A 39 10.31 -20.50 -11.83
CA CYS A 39 11.20 -21.39 -11.08
C CYS A 39 12.45 -20.66 -10.58
N CYS A 40 12.24 -19.65 -9.73
CA CYS A 40 13.30 -18.74 -9.30
C CYS A 40 13.57 -18.81 -7.80
N GLN A 41 14.81 -18.49 -7.42
CA GLN A 41 15.24 -18.32 -6.04
C GLN A 41 15.35 -16.83 -5.71
N GLU A 42 14.75 -16.43 -4.59
CA GLU A 42 14.84 -15.10 -3.99
C GLU A 42 16.16 -14.95 -3.25
N LEU A 43 17.02 -14.03 -3.69
CA LEU A 43 18.25 -13.68 -2.98
C LEU A 43 18.01 -12.44 -2.11
N LYS A 44 18.29 -12.56 -0.82
CA LYS A 44 18.11 -11.49 0.18
C LYS A 44 19.44 -10.91 0.61
N ASN A 45 19.45 -9.64 0.98
CA ASN A 45 20.58 -9.04 1.68
C ASN A 45 20.58 -9.40 3.18
N ALA A 46 21.62 -8.95 3.91
CA ALA A 46 21.75 -9.15 5.35
C ALA A 46 20.57 -8.60 6.19
N ASN A 47 19.75 -7.71 5.63
CA ASN A 47 18.56 -7.15 6.26
C ASN A 47 17.26 -7.85 5.80
N ASN A 48 17.34 -9.03 5.19
CA ASN A 48 16.20 -9.80 4.64
C ASN A 48 15.42 -9.07 3.53
N ILE A 49 16.01 -8.07 2.88
CA ILE A 49 15.39 -7.37 1.75
C ILE A 49 15.74 -8.15 0.47
N PRO A 50 14.75 -8.49 -0.38
CA PRO A 50 15.00 -9.12 -1.67
C PRO A 50 15.86 -8.19 -2.55
N LEU A 51 17.04 -8.67 -2.95
CA LEU A 51 17.93 -7.96 -3.86
C LEU A 51 17.60 -8.33 -5.31
N HIS A 52 17.51 -9.64 -5.59
CA HIS A 52 17.39 -10.18 -6.93
C HIS A 52 16.66 -11.53 -6.91
N PHE A 53 16.09 -11.90 -8.06
CA PHE A 53 15.59 -13.25 -8.33
C PHE A 53 16.50 -13.90 -9.35
N VAL A 54 16.83 -15.17 -9.13
CA VAL A 54 17.73 -15.93 -10.00
C VAL A 54 17.05 -17.22 -10.44
N THR A 55 17.10 -17.51 -11.73
CA THR A 55 16.67 -18.79 -12.31
C THR A 55 17.90 -19.68 -12.52
N ALA A 56 17.73 -21.00 -12.47
CA ALA A 56 18.82 -21.92 -12.73
C ALA A 56 19.34 -21.75 -14.19
N PRO A 57 20.64 -21.96 -14.46
CA PRO A 57 21.24 -21.70 -15.78
C PRO A 57 20.67 -22.55 -16.92
N ASP A 58 20.12 -23.72 -16.60
CA ASP A 58 19.48 -24.66 -17.51
C ASP A 58 18.01 -24.33 -17.79
N LEU A 59 17.43 -23.37 -17.06
CA LEU A 59 16.07 -22.90 -17.24
C LEU A 59 16.02 -21.64 -18.13
N PRO A 60 14.88 -21.38 -18.80
CA PRO A 60 14.70 -20.16 -19.58
C PRO A 60 14.96 -18.89 -18.76
N CYS A 61 15.74 -17.97 -19.33
CA CYS A 61 16.01 -16.67 -18.69
C CYS A 61 14.74 -15.82 -18.60
N PRO A 62 14.58 -15.06 -17.51
CA PRO A 62 13.48 -14.11 -17.37
C PRO A 62 13.63 -12.94 -18.36
N ASN A 63 12.55 -12.61 -19.07
CA ASN A 63 12.49 -11.45 -19.96
C ASN A 63 11.99 -10.21 -19.20
N GLN A 64 12.50 -9.05 -19.61
CA GLN A 64 12.08 -7.74 -19.11
C GLN A 64 11.26 -7.01 -20.19
N TYR A 65 10.15 -6.42 -19.78
CA TYR A 65 9.21 -5.73 -20.64
C TYR A 65 9.08 -4.28 -20.19
N LYS A 66 9.43 -3.33 -21.04
CA LYS A 66 9.41 -1.90 -20.72
C LYS A 66 8.13 -1.25 -21.24
N PHE A 67 7.54 -0.40 -20.41
CA PHE A 67 6.32 0.32 -20.71
C PHE A 67 6.44 1.79 -20.35
N SER A 68 5.73 2.63 -21.08
CA SER A 68 5.57 4.04 -20.74
C SER A 68 4.54 4.23 -19.61
N ALA A 69 4.53 5.41 -19.01
CA ALA A 69 3.51 5.80 -18.05
C ALA A 69 2.09 5.67 -18.63
N GLY A 70 1.15 5.20 -17.82
CA GLY A 70 -0.24 4.98 -18.19
C GLY A 70 -0.99 4.19 -17.12
N ILE A 71 -2.29 4.48 -16.98
CA ILE A 71 -3.19 3.83 -16.02
C ILE A 71 -4.11 2.86 -16.79
N GLY A 72 -4.36 1.68 -16.23
CA GLY A 72 -5.21 0.64 -16.82
C GLY A 72 -4.60 0.01 -18.07
N GLN A 73 -3.27 -0.08 -18.15
CA GLN A 73 -2.58 -0.69 -19.28
C GLN A 73 -2.71 -2.21 -19.22
N ASP A 74 -2.94 -2.85 -20.37
CA ASP A 74 -2.93 -4.31 -20.48
C ASP A 74 -1.51 -4.81 -20.75
N PHE A 75 -1.09 -5.84 -20.02
CA PHE A 75 0.12 -6.57 -20.36
C PHE A 75 -0.10 -7.36 -21.66
N PRO A 76 0.73 -7.17 -22.70
CA PRO A 76 0.47 -7.73 -24.02
C PRO A 76 0.39 -9.27 -23.98
N PRO A 77 -0.60 -9.89 -24.66
CA PRO A 77 -0.70 -11.34 -24.73
C PRO A 77 0.48 -11.92 -25.53
N LYS A 78 0.87 -13.16 -25.21
CA LYS A 78 1.88 -13.94 -25.94
C LYS A 78 3.30 -13.35 -26.00
N VAL A 79 3.62 -12.30 -25.25
CA VAL A 79 5.02 -11.83 -25.13
C VAL A 79 5.82 -12.64 -24.12
N ASN A 80 5.14 -13.28 -23.17
CA ASN A 80 5.74 -14.09 -22.10
C ASN A 80 5.33 -15.57 -22.18
N ILE A 81 5.64 -16.21 -23.30
CA ILE A 81 5.24 -17.61 -23.53
C ILE A 81 5.99 -18.54 -22.56
N LEU A 82 5.22 -19.21 -21.72
CA LEU A 82 5.64 -20.29 -20.82
C LEU A 82 5.38 -21.63 -21.50
N ASN A 83 6.43 -22.43 -21.69
CA ASN A 83 6.30 -23.82 -22.07
C ASN A 83 6.47 -24.71 -20.82
N PRO A 84 5.39 -25.31 -20.26
CA PRO A 84 5.49 -26.11 -19.04
C PRO A 84 6.45 -27.30 -19.16
N THR A 85 6.64 -27.85 -20.36
CA THR A 85 7.53 -29.01 -20.56
C THR A 85 9.01 -28.67 -20.39
N ALA A 86 9.37 -27.38 -20.31
CA ALA A 86 10.72 -26.94 -20.01
C ALA A 86 11.06 -26.99 -18.50
N TYR A 87 10.08 -27.33 -17.66
CA TYR A 87 10.19 -27.32 -16.20
C TYR A 87 9.71 -28.65 -15.61
N LYS A 88 10.14 -28.95 -14.39
CA LYS A 88 9.57 -30.07 -13.63
C LYS A 88 8.25 -29.62 -13.03
N GLU A 89 7.27 -30.51 -12.99
CA GLU A 89 5.94 -30.18 -12.45
C GLU A 89 6.01 -29.68 -10.99
N LEU A 90 6.78 -30.36 -10.13
CA LEU A 90 6.96 -29.96 -8.73
C LEU A 90 7.55 -28.55 -8.59
N ASP A 91 8.46 -28.18 -9.48
CA ASP A 91 9.11 -26.87 -9.51
C ASP A 91 8.11 -25.76 -9.92
N LEU A 92 7.04 -26.12 -10.63
CA LEU A 92 5.94 -25.22 -11.01
C LEU A 92 4.88 -25.10 -9.89
N THR A 93 4.69 -26.12 -9.07
CA THR A 93 3.58 -26.16 -8.10
C THR A 93 4.00 -25.84 -6.67
N GLU A 94 5.23 -26.15 -6.27
CA GLU A 94 5.67 -26.07 -4.88
C GLU A 94 6.58 -24.86 -4.63
N ALA A 95 6.15 -23.97 -3.73
CA ALA A 95 7.02 -22.96 -3.15
C ALA A 95 7.66 -23.48 -1.86
N LYS A 96 8.97 -23.26 -1.70
CA LYS A 96 9.73 -23.73 -0.53
C LYS A 96 10.82 -22.76 -0.15
N ASP A 97 10.85 -22.34 1.11
CA ASP A 97 11.86 -21.40 1.64
C ASP A 97 11.94 -20.10 0.79
N ASP A 98 13.05 -19.93 0.07
CA ASP A 98 13.31 -18.81 -0.84
C ASP A 98 13.03 -19.14 -2.32
N TYR A 99 12.53 -20.35 -2.60
CA TYR A 99 12.16 -20.80 -3.94
C TYR A 99 10.69 -20.51 -4.23
N PHE A 100 10.43 -19.92 -5.40
CA PHE A 100 9.09 -19.58 -5.87
C PHE A 100 8.89 -20.02 -7.32
N PRO A 101 7.82 -20.78 -7.61
CA PRO A 101 7.52 -21.20 -8.98
C PRO A 101 7.27 -20.04 -9.94
N VAL A 102 6.68 -18.95 -9.47
CA VAL A 102 6.56 -17.74 -10.28
C VAL A 102 6.64 -16.47 -9.43
N VAL A 103 7.31 -15.46 -9.97
CA VAL A 103 7.35 -14.11 -9.42
C VAL A 103 7.06 -13.11 -10.53
N LEU A 104 6.04 -12.28 -10.34
CA LEU A 104 5.74 -11.12 -11.17
C LEU A 104 6.28 -9.88 -10.47
N MET A 105 7.15 -9.14 -11.16
CA MET A 105 7.78 -7.95 -10.61
C MET A 105 7.51 -6.75 -11.52
N ILE A 106 7.08 -5.63 -10.94
CA ILE A 106 7.00 -4.35 -11.66
C ILE A 106 7.84 -3.31 -10.92
N GLU A 107 8.80 -2.74 -11.63
CA GLU A 107 9.72 -1.72 -11.14
C GLU A 107 9.46 -0.38 -11.84
N THR A 108 9.48 0.71 -11.06
CA THR A 108 9.34 2.07 -11.60
C THR A 108 10.70 2.60 -12.07
N ASP A 109 10.77 3.04 -13.32
CA ASP A 109 11.93 3.67 -13.94
C ASP A 109 11.79 5.20 -13.81
N TYR A 110 12.43 5.78 -12.79
CA TYR A 110 12.41 7.23 -12.58
C TYR A 110 13.30 7.95 -13.60
N PRO A 111 12.81 9.04 -14.22
CA PRO A 111 13.64 9.85 -15.10
C PRO A 111 14.73 10.60 -14.30
N GLU A 112 15.80 11.02 -14.97
CA GLU A 112 16.96 11.67 -14.33
C GLU A 112 16.60 12.97 -13.60
N ASP A 113 15.58 13.69 -14.07
CA ASP A 113 15.10 14.94 -13.50
C ASP A 113 14.07 14.75 -12.36
N TYR A 114 13.80 13.51 -11.95
CA TYR A 114 12.86 13.19 -10.89
C TYR A 114 13.29 13.79 -9.54
N LYS A 115 12.44 14.68 -9.00
CA LYS A 115 12.70 15.42 -7.74
C LYS A 115 12.04 14.80 -6.49
N GLY A 116 11.37 13.66 -6.63
CA GLY A 116 10.67 13.04 -5.51
C GLY A 116 11.59 12.25 -4.57
N LYS A 117 11.05 11.79 -3.43
CA LYS A 117 11.81 11.06 -2.41
C LYS A 117 12.07 9.58 -2.73
N ALA A 118 11.44 9.06 -3.77
CA ALA A 118 11.48 7.63 -4.11
C ALA A 118 12.68 7.31 -5.01
N LYS A 119 13.62 6.51 -4.51
CA LYS A 119 14.78 5.99 -5.25
C LYS A 119 14.53 4.59 -5.83
N LYS A 120 13.66 3.81 -5.18
CA LYS A 120 13.25 2.48 -5.64
C LYS A 120 11.77 2.31 -5.35
N SER A 121 10.98 1.87 -6.32
CA SER A 121 9.59 1.49 -6.12
C SER A 121 9.31 0.25 -6.95
N CYS A 122 9.12 -0.87 -6.26
CA CYS A 122 8.93 -2.17 -6.90
C CYS A 122 7.82 -2.94 -6.20
N GLN A 123 6.83 -3.42 -6.95
CA GLN A 123 5.85 -4.38 -6.44
C GLN A 123 6.26 -5.78 -6.90
N ILE A 124 6.15 -6.74 -5.99
CA ILE A 124 6.54 -8.13 -6.20
C ILE A 124 5.34 -9.00 -5.82
N ILE A 125 4.88 -9.84 -6.74
CA ILE A 125 3.79 -10.80 -6.53
C ILE A 125 4.37 -12.20 -6.69
N TYR A 126 4.28 -12.99 -5.62
CA TYR A 126 4.75 -14.37 -5.57
C TYR A 126 3.58 -15.29 -5.80
N GLY A 127 3.75 -16.32 -6.63
CA GLY A 127 2.72 -17.30 -6.89
C GLY A 127 3.26 -18.71 -7.13
N SER A 128 2.31 -19.62 -7.27
CA SER A 128 2.51 -20.98 -7.76
C SER A 128 1.52 -21.30 -8.86
N PHE A 129 1.80 -22.37 -9.60
CA PHE A 129 0.83 -22.96 -10.51
C PHE A 129 0.01 -24.01 -9.76
N ILE A 130 -1.29 -24.08 -10.02
CA ILE A 130 -2.16 -25.19 -9.59
C ILE A 130 -2.50 -25.99 -10.83
N LEU A 131 -2.28 -27.31 -10.78
CA LEU A 131 -2.68 -28.22 -11.84
C LEU A 131 -4.12 -28.68 -11.59
N GLU A 132 -5.05 -28.22 -12.42
CA GLU A 132 -6.46 -28.60 -12.39
C GLU A 132 -6.74 -29.52 -13.58
N GLY A 133 -6.66 -30.83 -13.34
CA GLY A 133 -6.74 -31.82 -14.41
C GLY A 133 -5.51 -31.78 -15.32
N SER A 134 -5.65 -31.21 -16.52
CA SER A 134 -4.55 -31.05 -17.49
C SER A 134 -4.05 -29.62 -17.64
N ASP A 135 -4.70 -28.67 -16.97
CA ASP A 135 -4.49 -27.25 -17.19
C ASP A 135 -3.92 -26.57 -15.95
N TYR A 136 -2.98 -25.65 -16.16
CA TYR A 136 -2.43 -24.85 -15.08
C TYR A 136 -3.25 -23.58 -14.88
N SER A 137 -3.50 -23.24 -13.62
CA SER A 137 -3.99 -21.93 -13.18
C SER A 137 -2.94 -21.25 -12.30
N PHE A 138 -3.01 -19.92 -12.19
CA PHE A 138 -2.12 -19.15 -11.33
C PHE A 138 -2.74 -18.96 -9.94
N HIS A 139 -1.96 -19.19 -8.90
CA HIS A 139 -2.33 -18.94 -7.52
C HIS A 139 -1.36 -17.95 -6.86
N CYS A 140 -1.89 -16.80 -6.45
CA CYS A 140 -1.09 -15.81 -5.73
C CYS A 140 -0.88 -16.24 -4.28
N LEU A 141 0.39 -16.40 -3.87
CA LEU A 141 0.78 -16.78 -2.52
C LEU A 141 0.90 -15.56 -1.59
N LYS A 142 1.56 -14.51 -2.06
CA LYS A 142 1.77 -13.26 -1.32
C LYS A 142 2.19 -12.14 -2.27
N ALA A 143 2.04 -10.90 -1.84
CA ALA A 143 2.58 -9.75 -2.55
C ALA A 143 3.35 -8.85 -1.58
N LYS A 144 4.33 -8.12 -2.10
CA LYS A 144 5.20 -7.20 -1.36
C LYS A 144 5.44 -5.92 -2.14
N PHE A 145 5.77 -4.84 -1.44
CA PHE A 145 6.12 -3.55 -2.01
C PHE A 145 7.43 -3.03 -1.44
N LEU A 146 8.43 -2.82 -2.30
CA LEU A 146 9.72 -2.27 -1.96
C LEU A 146 9.68 -0.79 -2.26
N PHE A 147 9.85 0.02 -1.22
CA PHE A 147 10.01 1.46 -1.34
C PHE A 147 11.33 1.88 -0.72
N ASN A 148 12.23 2.38 -1.56
CA ASN A 148 13.62 2.65 -1.22
C ASN A 148 14.31 1.40 -0.67
N ASN A 149 14.50 1.34 0.65
CA ASN A 149 15.15 0.22 1.35
C ASN A 149 14.22 -0.41 2.39
N ARG A 150 12.89 -0.26 2.21
CA ARG A 150 11.89 -0.82 3.12
C ARG A 150 10.92 -1.71 2.35
N MET A 151 10.72 -2.91 2.90
CA MET A 151 9.85 -3.93 2.34
C MET A 151 8.53 -3.94 3.13
N PHE A 152 7.41 -3.90 2.42
CA PHE A 152 6.07 -3.94 2.99
C PHE A 152 5.32 -5.15 2.44
N ASP A 153 4.61 -5.89 3.28
CA ASP A 153 3.72 -6.94 2.80
C ASP A 153 2.41 -6.33 2.29
N LEU A 154 2.05 -6.66 1.04
CA LEU A 154 0.79 -6.29 0.42
C LEU A 154 -0.19 -7.45 0.59
N GLY A 155 -0.96 -7.40 1.67
CA GLY A 155 -2.08 -8.31 1.86
C GLY A 155 -3.40 -7.63 1.56
N GLU A 156 -4.40 -8.42 1.19
CA GLU A 156 -5.78 -7.96 1.21
C GLU A 156 -6.14 -7.52 2.64
N ILE A 157 -6.90 -6.43 2.69
CA ILE A 157 -7.56 -5.99 3.90
C ILE A 157 -8.94 -6.63 3.87
N PHE A 158 -9.14 -7.63 4.72
CA PHE A 158 -10.41 -8.34 4.79
C PHE A 158 -11.47 -7.42 5.41
N GLY A 159 -12.57 -7.22 4.70
CA GLY A 159 -13.61 -6.23 5.05
C GLY A 159 -13.64 -4.99 4.15
N ILE A 160 -12.69 -4.85 3.21
CA ILE A 160 -12.78 -3.93 2.07
C ILE A 160 -13.19 -4.75 0.84
N GLU A 161 -14.49 -4.99 0.65
CA GLU A 161 -14.96 -5.54 -0.62
C GLU A 161 -15.00 -4.42 -1.67
N GLY A 162 -14.37 -4.69 -2.82
CA GLY A 162 -14.03 -3.73 -3.87
C GLY A 162 -15.15 -2.79 -4.29
N GLY A 163 -14.76 -1.57 -4.63
CA GLY A 163 -15.63 -0.49 -5.08
C GLY A 163 -16.61 -0.95 -6.17
N THR A 164 -17.85 -0.48 -6.04
CA THR A 164 -19.02 -0.64 -6.93
C THR A 164 -19.98 -1.83 -6.70
N ALA A 165 -19.85 -2.64 -5.65
CA ALA A 165 -20.85 -3.69 -5.33
C ALA A 165 -21.69 -3.48 -4.04
N ASN A 166 -21.43 -2.46 -3.22
CA ASN A 166 -22.13 -2.26 -1.94
C ASN A 166 -22.94 -0.94 -1.87
N LEU A 167 -23.87 -0.78 -2.81
CA LEU A 167 -24.99 0.18 -2.68
C LEU A 167 -26.24 -0.44 -2.02
N ILE A 168 -26.17 -1.72 -1.59
CA ILE A 168 -27.35 -2.47 -1.11
C ILE A 168 -27.24 -2.86 0.37
N ASN A 169 -26.10 -2.66 1.05
CA ASN A 169 -26.01 -3.01 2.48
C ASN A 169 -25.07 -2.10 3.29
N ASP A 170 -25.60 -1.00 3.81
CA ASP A 170 -24.87 -0.05 4.66
C ASP A 170 -24.30 -0.71 5.93
N THR A 171 -24.90 -1.81 6.39
CA THR A 171 -24.43 -2.55 7.57
C THR A 171 -23.02 -3.14 7.42
N ASN A 172 -22.59 -3.47 6.20
CA ASN A 172 -21.25 -4.04 6.00
C ASN A 172 -20.13 -2.98 5.98
N LYS A 173 -20.48 -1.69 5.94
CA LYS A 173 -19.51 -0.58 6.03
C LYS A 173 -19.24 -0.15 7.47
N LEU A 174 -20.16 -0.46 8.39
CA LEU A 174 -20.12 0.01 9.78
C LEU A 174 -19.20 -0.83 10.67
N CYS A 175 -18.56 -0.17 11.63
CA CYS A 175 -17.76 -0.77 12.68
C CYS A 175 -18.57 -1.83 13.44
N VAL A 176 -17.99 -3.02 13.64
CA VAL A 176 -18.68 -4.16 14.28
C VAL A 176 -18.89 -3.99 15.79
N ILE A 177 -18.33 -2.94 16.38
CA ILE A 177 -18.49 -2.62 17.80
C ILE A 177 -19.57 -1.58 18.01
N CYS A 178 -19.46 -0.41 17.36
CA CYS A 178 -20.43 0.67 17.58
C CYS A 178 -21.63 0.62 16.63
N PHE A 179 -21.50 -0.01 15.46
CA PHE A 179 -22.51 0.03 14.39
C PHE A 179 -22.95 1.45 14.01
N THR A 180 -22.10 2.46 14.25
CA THR A 180 -22.39 3.88 13.98
C THR A 180 -21.40 4.46 12.98
N ASN A 181 -20.10 4.29 13.24
CA ASN A 181 -19.05 4.85 12.40
C ASN A 181 -18.60 3.82 11.37
N ASP A 182 -18.19 4.29 10.19
CA ASP A 182 -17.61 3.43 9.17
C ASP A 182 -16.32 2.78 9.64
N LYS A 183 -16.04 1.60 9.10
CA LYS A 183 -14.76 0.92 9.26
C LYS A 183 -13.71 1.78 8.57
N ASP A 184 -12.70 2.20 9.31
CA ASP A 184 -11.54 2.95 8.81
C ASP A 184 -10.23 2.38 9.34
N THR A 185 -10.27 1.33 10.17
CA THR A 185 -9.11 0.86 10.92
C THR A 185 -8.82 -0.61 10.64
N VAL A 186 -7.59 -0.88 10.18
CA VAL A 186 -7.04 -2.22 9.91
C VAL A 186 -6.30 -2.75 11.14
N VAL A 187 -6.60 -4.00 11.51
CA VAL A 187 -5.98 -4.70 12.64
C VAL A 187 -4.81 -5.57 12.17
N LEU A 188 -3.58 -5.28 12.58
CA LEU A 188 -2.41 -6.11 12.29
C LEU A 188 -2.11 -7.13 13.40
N PRO A 189 -1.63 -8.34 13.06
CA PRO A 189 -1.21 -8.80 11.73
C PRO A 189 -2.32 -9.43 10.87
N CYS A 190 -3.53 -9.61 11.40
CA CYS A 190 -4.60 -10.36 10.71
C CYS A 190 -5.26 -9.62 9.53
N ARG A 191 -5.02 -8.32 9.37
CA ARG A 191 -5.54 -7.43 8.32
C ARG A 191 -7.07 -7.32 8.23
N HIS A 192 -7.81 -7.66 9.28
CA HIS A 192 -9.25 -7.37 9.33
C HIS A 192 -9.51 -5.88 9.52
N MET A 193 -10.32 -5.29 8.65
CA MET A 193 -10.87 -3.95 8.80
C MET A 193 -12.31 -4.07 9.27
N CYS A 194 -12.48 -3.98 10.58
CA CYS A 194 -13.77 -4.22 11.24
C CYS A 194 -14.11 -3.13 12.26
N LEU A 195 -13.22 -2.15 12.45
CA LEU A 195 -13.31 -1.14 13.49
C LEU A 195 -13.25 0.26 12.89
N CYS A 196 -13.93 1.21 13.52
CA CYS A 196 -13.59 2.61 13.42
C CYS A 196 -12.41 2.94 14.37
N MET A 197 -11.76 4.08 14.16
CA MET A 197 -10.59 4.48 14.92
C MET A 197 -10.87 4.59 16.43
N GLU A 198 -12.03 5.11 16.81
CA GLU A 198 -12.43 5.24 18.22
C GLU A 198 -12.55 3.87 18.90
N CYS A 199 -13.28 2.94 18.29
CA CYS A 199 -13.43 1.58 18.82
C CYS A 199 -12.10 0.82 18.85
N SER A 200 -11.18 1.09 17.92
CA SER A 200 -9.85 0.48 17.93
C SER A 200 -9.05 0.81 19.19
N GLN A 201 -9.19 2.03 19.72
CA GLN A 201 -8.51 2.46 20.95
C GLN A 201 -9.11 1.79 22.19
N ILE A 202 -10.40 1.45 22.17
CA ILE A 202 -11.06 0.69 23.23
C ILE A 202 -10.54 -0.75 23.22
N VAL A 203 -10.55 -1.40 22.05
CA VAL A 203 -10.03 -2.77 21.87
C VAL A 203 -8.59 -2.86 22.32
N ARG A 204 -7.75 -1.87 21.97
CA ARG A 204 -6.34 -1.82 22.40
C ARG A 204 -6.16 -1.86 23.91
N ARG A 205 -7.06 -1.21 24.65
CA ARG A 205 -6.98 -1.08 26.12
C ARG A 205 -7.59 -2.27 26.86
N GLN A 206 -8.59 -2.92 26.28
CA GLN A 206 -9.34 -3.98 26.96
C GLN A 206 -8.82 -5.38 26.64
N SER A 207 -9.01 -5.85 25.40
CA SER A 207 -8.67 -7.22 25.01
C SER A 207 -7.33 -7.31 24.27
N ASN A 208 -7.04 -6.31 23.43
CA ASN A 208 -5.97 -6.34 22.46
C ASN A 208 -6.01 -7.58 21.52
N ASN A 209 -7.23 -8.02 21.17
CA ASN A 209 -7.49 -9.09 20.20
C ASN A 209 -8.44 -8.58 19.09
N CYS A 210 -8.25 -9.05 17.86
CA CYS A 210 -9.14 -8.76 16.74
C CYS A 210 -10.57 -9.29 17.03
N PRO A 211 -11.64 -8.49 16.86
CA PRO A 211 -13.02 -8.96 17.06
C PRO A 211 -13.45 -10.10 16.13
N ILE A 212 -12.86 -10.19 14.94
CA ILE A 212 -13.24 -11.17 13.92
C ILE A 212 -12.54 -12.51 14.14
N CYS A 213 -11.21 -12.50 14.17
CA CYS A 213 -10.41 -13.73 14.20
C CYS A 213 -9.69 -13.98 15.53
N ARG A 214 -9.88 -13.12 16.52
CA ARG A 214 -9.29 -13.21 17.87
C ARG A 214 -7.75 -13.19 17.91
N THR A 215 -7.06 -12.98 16.79
CA THR A 215 -5.60 -12.79 16.76
C THR A 215 -5.19 -11.60 17.62
N LYS A 216 -4.11 -11.75 18.40
CA LYS A 216 -3.56 -10.66 19.23
C LYS A 216 -3.10 -9.51 18.34
N VAL A 217 -3.50 -8.28 18.69
CA VAL A 217 -3.20 -7.10 17.90
C VAL A 217 -1.80 -6.59 18.22
N SER A 218 -0.99 -6.39 17.18
CA SER A 218 0.31 -5.71 17.29
C SER A 218 0.17 -4.21 17.08
N THR A 219 -0.61 -3.79 16.09
CA THR A 219 -0.82 -2.38 15.73
C THR A 219 -2.15 -2.21 15.00
N PHE A 220 -2.72 -1.01 15.10
CA PHE A 220 -3.88 -0.57 14.31
C PHE A 220 -3.42 0.48 13.30
N ILE A 221 -3.90 0.42 12.07
CA ILE A 221 -3.64 1.42 11.02
C ILE A 221 -4.96 2.02 10.57
N GLN A 222 -5.08 3.34 10.66
CA GLN A 222 -6.22 4.08 10.13
C GLN A 222 -6.02 4.39 8.65
N ILE A 223 -7.03 4.12 7.83
CA ILE A 223 -7.12 4.48 6.42
C ILE A 223 -8.05 5.68 6.33
N LYS A 224 -7.52 6.80 5.85
CA LYS A 224 -8.30 8.01 5.59
C LYS A 224 -8.58 8.08 4.10
N ASP A 225 -9.85 8.21 3.74
CA ASP A 225 -10.26 8.46 2.35
C ASP A 225 -10.17 9.97 2.10
N GLU A 226 -9.33 10.40 1.14
CA GLU A 226 -9.14 11.82 0.83
C GLU A 226 -10.35 12.47 0.12
N ASN A 227 -11.38 11.68 -0.20
CA ASN A 227 -12.60 12.13 -0.88
C ASN A 227 -13.87 12.12 0.01
N ALA A 228 -13.77 11.85 1.31
CA ALA A 228 -14.93 11.93 2.20
C ALA A 228 -15.37 13.39 2.40
N PRO A 229 -16.67 13.72 2.25
CA PRO A 229 -17.16 15.07 2.47
C PRO A 229 -16.89 15.49 3.92
N ASN A 230 -16.18 16.61 4.10
CA ASN A 230 -15.87 17.17 5.41
C ASN A 230 -17.17 17.51 6.18
N PRO A 231 -17.44 16.89 7.35
CA PRO A 231 -18.65 17.17 8.12
C PRO A 231 -18.67 18.56 8.79
N GLU A 232 -17.58 19.33 8.77
CA GLU A 232 -17.47 20.61 9.49
C GLU A 232 -17.94 21.87 8.73
N SER A 233 -18.88 21.78 7.78
CA SER A 233 -19.38 22.99 7.07
C SER A 233 -20.87 23.31 7.19
N ASN A 234 -21.64 22.58 8.01
CA ASN A 234 -23.05 22.89 8.24
C ASN A 234 -23.30 23.38 9.67
N GLU A 235 -22.95 24.63 9.96
CA GLU A 235 -23.62 25.37 11.03
C GLU A 235 -24.95 25.95 10.51
N PRO A 236 -26.08 25.73 11.22
CA PRO A 236 -27.35 26.28 10.81
C PRO A 236 -27.40 27.79 11.10
N LYS A 237 -27.44 28.60 10.05
CA LYS A 237 -27.84 30.01 10.12
C LYS A 237 -29.30 30.09 10.57
N SER A 238 -29.54 30.47 11.82
CA SER A 238 -30.89 30.82 12.27
C SER A 238 -30.91 32.16 13.01
N LEU A 239 -31.60 33.09 12.35
CA LEU A 239 -32.48 34.13 12.92
C LEU A 239 -31.83 35.39 13.50
N MET A 240 -31.72 36.39 12.63
CA MET A 240 -31.78 37.80 12.99
C MET A 240 -33.08 38.13 13.75
N ARG A 241 -32.96 38.74 14.93
CA ARG A 241 -33.90 39.76 15.42
C ARG A 241 -33.09 40.96 15.94
N LYS A 242 -33.58 42.15 15.59
CA LYS A 242 -32.95 43.47 15.73
C LYS A 242 -33.41 44.18 17.01
N ALA A 243 -32.54 45.10 17.47
CA ALA A 243 -32.76 46.23 18.38
C ALA A 243 -32.97 45.85 19.86
N THR A 244 -32.34 46.50 20.84
CA THR A 244 -32.12 47.93 21.05
C THR A 244 -30.85 48.22 21.88
N ASN A 245 -30.29 49.43 21.72
CA ASN A 245 -29.30 50.03 22.62
C ASN A 245 -29.87 50.19 24.04
N ASP A 246 -29.06 49.94 25.07
CA ASP A 246 -29.09 50.74 26.28
C ASP A 246 -27.73 50.68 27.00
N GLU A 247 -27.33 51.84 27.52
CA GLU A 247 -26.09 52.13 28.21
C GLU A 247 -26.14 51.63 29.66
N SER A 248 -25.02 51.11 30.19
CA SER A 248 -24.60 51.39 31.57
C SER A 248 -23.18 50.90 31.80
N GLU A 249 -22.39 51.86 32.28
CA GLU A 249 -21.04 51.80 32.84
C GLU A 249 -20.92 50.74 33.95
N GLU A 250 -19.72 50.17 34.11
CA GLU A 250 -19.04 50.09 35.42
C GLU A 250 -17.57 49.68 35.21
N GLU A 251 -16.70 50.49 35.82
CA GLU A 251 -15.25 50.47 35.84
C GLU A 251 -14.72 49.38 36.79
N GLU A 252 -13.50 48.87 36.55
CA GLU A 252 -12.46 48.83 37.60
C GLU A 252 -11.08 48.49 36.98
N GLU A 253 -10.15 49.41 37.22
CA GLU A 253 -8.73 49.38 36.90
C GLU A 253 -7.95 48.42 37.82
N SER A 254 -6.83 47.89 37.31
CA SER A 254 -5.55 48.02 38.00
C SER A 254 -4.39 47.87 37.02
N GLU A 255 -3.67 48.99 36.85
CA GLU A 255 -2.35 49.20 36.25
C GLU A 255 -1.27 48.44 37.08
N GLU A 256 -0.02 48.18 36.66
CA GLU A 256 1.08 49.10 36.31
C GLU A 256 2.28 48.16 35.90
N GLU A 257 2.92 48.31 34.72
CA GLU A 257 4.18 49.06 34.47
C GLU A 257 5.48 48.19 34.58
N VAL A 258 6.59 48.36 33.85
CA VAL A 258 7.02 49.20 32.69
C VAL A 258 8.42 48.74 32.20
N GLU A 259 8.67 48.97 30.90
CA GLU A 259 9.92 49.29 30.15
C GLU A 259 11.20 48.43 30.20
N GLU A 260 11.69 47.97 29.03
CA GLU A 260 12.74 48.59 28.17
C GLU A 260 14.08 48.84 28.90
N SER A 261 15.24 48.38 28.42
CA SER A 261 15.84 48.89 27.18
C SER A 261 17.18 48.22 26.80
N LYS A 262 17.35 48.09 25.49
CA LYS A 262 18.56 48.17 24.62
C LYS A 262 19.88 48.65 25.27
N ASN A 263 21.01 47.98 24.95
CA ASN A 263 22.06 48.42 23.99
C ASN A 263 23.27 47.45 24.04
N ALA A 264 23.80 46.98 22.89
CA ALA A 264 25.05 47.41 22.21
C ALA A 264 26.33 47.20 23.06
N HIS A 265 27.50 46.75 22.61
CA HIS A 265 28.27 46.88 21.36
C HIS A 265 29.51 45.94 21.57
N ARG A 266 29.86 45.00 20.67
CA ARG A 266 30.89 45.09 19.60
C ARG A 266 32.35 44.82 20.03
N VAL A 267 33.04 44.06 19.17
CA VAL A 267 34.50 43.91 18.90
C VAL A 267 35.39 43.32 20.02
N ASP A 268 36.39 42.47 19.81
CA ASP A 268 37.32 42.19 18.69
C ASP A 268 37.86 40.73 18.71
N GLU A 269 38.19 40.17 17.54
CA GLU A 269 39.18 39.09 17.27
C GLU A 269 40.63 39.64 17.40
N PRO A 270 41.74 38.90 17.14
CA PRO A 270 42.07 37.46 17.16
C PRO A 270 43.28 37.23 18.14
N ASP A 271 43.93 36.08 18.36
CA ASP A 271 44.87 35.36 17.48
C ASP A 271 45.56 34.21 18.27
N LEU A 272 45.81 33.10 17.55
CA LEU A 272 47.03 32.25 17.49
C LEU A 272 47.64 31.46 18.69
N GLU A 273 48.06 30.24 18.29
CA GLU A 273 49.16 29.38 18.76
C GLU A 273 49.03 28.52 20.03
N ALA A 274 48.78 27.21 19.84
CA ALA A 274 49.79 26.12 19.98
C ALA A 274 49.15 24.74 19.72
#